data_AF-B3PJ12-F1
#
_entry.id   AF-B3PJ12-F1
#
_cell.length_a   1.000
_cell.length_b   1.000
_cell.length_c   1.000
_cell.angle_alpha   90.00
_cell.angle_beta   90.00
_cell.angle_gamma   90.00
#
_symmetry.space_group_name_H-M   'P 1'
#
loop_
_entity.id
_entity.type
_entity.pdbx_description
1 polymer ?
#
loop_
_entity_poly.entity_id
_entity_poly.type
_entity_poly.pdbx_seq_one_letter_code
_entity_poly.pdbx_strand_id
1 'polypeptide(L)' 'MLPLQPDHNPDQADALINRDKVERDIAFLLDRLAAMKLQPKPNTQLIAHYETMLKSRQAVLNWLLDGHDNHDLPRHNQG' A
#
# COMPACT_ATOMS: atom_id res chain seq x y z
N MET A 1 34.11 12.33 -23.39
CA MET A 1 33.25 12.60 -22.22
C MET A 1 31.86 12.13 -22.56
N LEU A 2 31.40 11.03 -21.96
CA LEU A 2 30.04 10.50 -22.13
C LEU A 2 29.29 10.81 -20.82
N PRO A 3 28.10 11.45 -20.83
CA PRO A 3 27.37 11.70 -19.60
C PRO A 3 26.93 10.36 -19.00
N LEU A 4 27.26 10.12 -17.73
CA LEU A 4 26.67 9.03 -16.95
C LEU A 4 25.15 9.22 -16.99
N GLN A 5 24.45 8.31 -17.64
CA GLN A 5 23.00 8.22 -17.46
C GLN A 5 22.75 7.79 -16.01
N PRO A 6 21.77 8.40 -15.32
CA PRO A 6 21.43 7.96 -13.97
C PRO A 6 20.97 6.51 -14.06
N ASP A 7 21.68 5.64 -13.36
CA ASP A 7 21.39 4.23 -13.16
C ASP A 7 19.98 4.10 -12.56
N HIS A 8 18.96 4.16 -13.42
CA HIS A 8 17.57 3.92 -13.03
C HIS A 8 17.40 2.43 -13.01
N ASN A 9 17.64 1.83 -11.85
CA ASN A 9 17.28 0.46 -11.59
C ASN A 9 15.74 0.34 -11.75
N PRO A 10 15.23 -0.33 -12.80
CA PRO A 10 13.80 -0.31 -13.14
C PRO A 10 12.92 -0.94 -12.04
N ASP A 11 13.52 -1.82 -11.25
CA ASP A 11 12.93 -2.46 -10.06
C ASP A 11 12.49 -1.43 -9.00
N GLN A 12 13.28 -0.38 -8.81
CA GLN A 12 13.01 0.65 -7.80
C GLN A 12 11.90 1.62 -8.26
N ALA A 13 11.82 1.89 -9.57
CA ALA A 13 10.77 2.71 -10.15
C ALA A 13 9.40 2.02 -10.08
N ASP A 14 9.33 0.71 -10.34
CA ASP A 14 8.08 -0.06 -10.24
C ASP A 14 7.57 -0.14 -8.79
N ALA A 15 8.48 -0.36 -7.83
CA ALA A 15 8.15 -0.35 -6.41
C ALA A 15 7.57 1.00 -5.94
N LEU A 16 8.18 2.12 -6.36
CA LEU A 16 7.68 3.47 -6.05
C LEU A 16 6.31 3.74 -6.69
N ILE A 17 6.10 3.31 -7.94
CA ILE A 17 4.81 3.45 -8.64
C ILE A 17 3.73 2.62 -7.94
N ASN A 18 4.04 1.39 -7.54
CA ASN A 18 3.10 0.51 -6.84
C ASN A 18 2.74 1.06 -5.47
N ARG A 19 3.72 1.62 -4.74
CA ARG A 19 3.49 2.28 -3.45
C ARG A 19 2.55 3.48 -3.60
N ASP A 20 2.86 4.41 -4.51
CA ASP A 20 2.06 5.62 -4.73
C ASP A 20 0.62 5.27 -5.15
N LYS A 21 0.42 4.23 -5.98
CA LYS A 21 -0.91 3.72 -6.32
C LYS A 21 -1.68 3.20 -5.11
N VAL A 22 -1.01 2.44 -4.23
CA VAL A 22 -1.65 1.88 -3.03
C VAL A 22 -1.97 2.99 -2.01
N GLU A 23 -1.08 3.97 -1.83
CA GLU A 23 -1.32 5.13 -0.97
C GLU A 23 -2.53 5.94 -1.44
N ARG A 24 -2.67 6.16 -2.76
CA ARG A 24 -3.85 6.82 -3.34
C ARG A 24 -5.13 6.03 -3.14
N ASP A 25 -5.09 4.70 -3.29
CA ASP A 25 -6.25 3.83 -3.05
C ASP A 25 -6.69 3.89 -1.59
N ILE A 26 -5.74 3.87 -0.64
CA ILE A 26 -6.00 4.04 0.80
C ILE A 26 -6.66 5.39 1.09
N ALA A 27 -6.10 6.48 0.56
CA ALA A 27 -6.66 7.82 0.74
C ALA A 27 -8.09 7.92 0.21
N PHE A 28 -8.35 7.37 -0.99
CA PHE A 28 -9.68 7.31 -1.58
C PHE A 28 -10.66 6.51 -0.71
N LEU A 29 -10.26 5.33 -0.23
CA LEU A 29 -11.09 4.48 0.60
C LEU A 29 -11.45 5.15 1.93
N LEU A 30 -10.50 5.85 2.56
CA LEU A 30 -10.72 6.60 3.79
C LEU A 30 -11.73 7.73 3.60
N ASP A 31 -11.55 8.57 2.57
CA ASP A 31 -12.48 9.64 2.23
C ASP A 31 -13.89 9.08 1.96
N ARG A 32 -13.96 8.03 1.14
CA ARG A 32 -15.23 7.39 0.78
C ARG A 32 -15.93 6.79 2.00
N LEU A 33 -15.19 6.14 2.89
CA LEU A 33 -15.71 5.60 4.15
C LEU A 33 -16.24 6.72 5.06
N ALA A 34 -15.54 7.84 5.18
CA ALA A 34 -15.98 8.98 5.97
C ALA A 34 -17.29 9.56 5.42
N ALA A 35 -17.36 9.77 4.10
CA ALA A 35 -18.57 10.25 3.43
C ALA A 35 -19.77 9.30 3.60
N MET A 36 -19.54 7.98 3.52
CA MET A 36 -20.59 6.97 3.71
C MET A 36 -21.09 6.91 5.16
N LYS A 37 -20.20 7.07 6.14
CA LYS A 37 -20.55 7.08 7.57
C LYS A 37 -21.34 8.33 7.98
N LEU A 38 -21.18 9.43 7.25
CA LEU A 38 -21.90 10.70 7.50
C LEU A 38 -23.33 10.70 6.94
N GLN A 39 -23.69 9.74 6.08
CA GLN A 39 -25.04 9.70 5.50
C GLN A 39 -26.10 9.41 6.56
N PRO A 40 -27.32 9.97 6.42
CA PRO A 40 -28.41 9.79 7.39
C PRO A 40 -28.87 8.33 7.54
N LYS A 41 -28.61 7.49 6.53
CA LYS A 41 -28.87 6.06 6.58
C LYS A 41 -27.66 5.30 6.00
N PRO A 42 -26.63 5.04 6.83
CA PRO A 42 -25.41 4.40 6.35
C PRO A 42 -25.68 2.95 5.95
N ASN A 43 -25.17 2.54 4.79
CA ASN A 43 -25.21 1.13 4.38
C ASN A 43 -24.05 0.39 5.04
N THR A 44 -24.35 -0.27 6.16
CA THR A 44 -23.35 -0.96 6.99
C THR A 44 -22.64 -2.10 6.25
N GLN A 45 -23.32 -2.79 5.33
CA GLN A 45 -22.68 -3.84 4.52
C GLN A 45 -21.67 -3.25 3.53
N LEU A 46 -22.02 -2.15 2.88
CA LEU A 46 -21.11 -1.45 1.98
C LEU A 46 -19.91 -0.87 2.74
N ILE A 47 -20.15 -0.28 3.90
CA ILE A 47 -19.07 0.21 4.78
C ILE A 47 -18.13 -0.93 5.18
N ALA A 48 -18.66 -2.06 5.65
CA ALA A 48 -17.85 -3.22 6.03
C ALA A 48 -17.03 -3.77 4.85
N HIS A 49 -17.60 -3.77 3.64
CA HIS A 49 -16.90 -4.16 2.42
C HIS A 49 -15.71 -3.21 2.14
N TYR A 50 -15.93 -1.90 2.20
CA TYR A 50 -14.87 -0.90 2.02
C TYR A 50 -13.81 -0.95 3.12
N GLU A 51 -14.19 -1.22 4.38
CA GLU A 51 -13.22 -1.42 5.47
C GLU A 51 -12.36 -2.67 5.25
N THR A 52 -12.93 -3.74 4.68
CA THR A 52 -12.18 -4.93 4.30
C THR A 52 -11.18 -4.64 3.18
N MET A 53 -11.61 -3.88 2.15
CA MET A 53 -10.71 -3.44 1.09
C MET A 53 -9.58 -2.55 1.63
N LEU A 54 -9.90 -1.61 2.52
CA LEU A 54 -8.91 -0.73 3.16
C LEU A 54 -7.84 -1.53 3.91
N LYS A 55 -8.25 -2.55 4.69
CA LYS A 55 -7.32 -3.44 5.40
C LYS A 55 -6.39 -4.18 4.43
N SER A 56 -6.92 -4.67 3.30
CA SER A 56 -6.11 -5.33 2.26
C SER A 56 -5.05 -4.38 1.69
N ARG A 57 -5.43 -3.14 1.35
CA ARG A 57 -4.48 -2.14 0.82
C ARG A 57 -3.43 -1.73 1.84
N GLN A 58 -3.82 -1.57 3.11
CA GLN A 58 -2.88 -1.25 4.17
C GLN A 58 -1.86 -2.37 4.38
N ALA A 59 -2.28 -3.63 4.28
CA ALA A 59 -1.37 -4.78 4.34
C ALA A 59 -0.40 -4.81 3.15
N VAL A 60 -0.87 -4.51 1.94
CA VAL A 60 0.00 -4.39 0.76
C VAL A 60 0.98 -3.23 0.91
N LEU A 61 0.54 -2.07 1.41
CA LEU A 61 1.44 -0.94 1.66
C LEU A 61 2.53 -1.33 2.67
N ASN A 62 2.14 -1.97 3.77
CA ASN A 62 3.11 -2.45 4.76
C ASN A 62 4.10 -3.44 4.14
N TRP A 63 3.65 -4.34 3.27
CA TRP A 63 4.53 -5.26 2.55
C TRP A 63 5.48 -4.54 1.58
N LEU A 64 5.01 -3.52 0.86
CA LEU A 64 5.85 -2.70 -0.01
C LEU A 64 6.91 -1.89 0.77
N LEU A 65 6.58 -1.47 1.99
CA LEU A 65 7.50 -0.79 2.89
C LEU A 65 8.51 -1.76 3.54
N ASP A 66 8.07 -2.95 3.93
CA ASP A 66 8.90 -4.02 4.54
C ASP A 66 9.86 -4.65 3.52
N GLY A 67 9.41 -4.86 2.28
CA GLY A 67 10.25 -5.33 1.17
C GLY A 67 11.38 -4.39 0.79
N HIS A 68 11.36 -3.14 1.28
CA HIS A 68 12.43 -2.16 1.13
C HIS A 68 13.42 -2.13 2.32
N ASP A 69 13.12 -2.85 3.41
CA ASP A 69 13.94 -2.96 4.64
C ASP A 69 14.52 -4.37 4.84
N ASN A 70 14.25 -5.32 3.94
CA ASN A 70 14.75 -6.69 4.06
C ASN A 70 16.20 -6.85 3.55
N HIS A 71 17.14 -6.19 4.23
CA HIS A 71 18.48 -6.73 4.41
C HIS A 71 18.57 -7.29 5.84
N ASP A 72 18.48 -8.62 5.92
CA ASP A 72 18.80 -9.45 7.08
C ASP A 72 17.72 -9.54 8.19
N LEU A 73 16.88 -10.56 8.10
CA LEU A 73 16.44 -11.29 9.29
C LEU A 73 16.87 -12.76 9.13
N PRO A 74 17.69 -13.30 10.04
CA PRO A 74 18.20 -14.65 9.91
C PRO A 74 17.06 -15.66 10.03
N ARG A 75 17.03 -16.59 9.07
CA ARG A 75 16.24 -17.82 9.09
C ARG A 75 16.39 -18.52 10.45
N HIS A 76 15.43 -18.34 11.34
CA HIS A 76 15.32 -19.17 12.54
C HIS A 76 14.81 -20.55 12.14
N ASN A 77 15.78 -21.44 11.96
CA ASN A 77 15.59 -22.88 11.95
C ASN A 77 15.68 -23.38 13.41
N GLN A 78 14.87 -24.41 13.70
CA GLN A 78 14.91 -25.36 14.82
C GLN A 78 14.04 -25.14 16.05
N GLY A 79 13.27 -26.21 16.28
CA GLY A 79 12.53 -26.63 17.47
C GLY A 79 11.84 -27.93 17.12
#